data_AF-A0A9D7Y8M6-F1
#
_entry.id   AF-A0A9D7Y8M6-F1
#
_cell.length_a   1.000
_cell.length_b   1.000
_cell.length_c   1.000
_cell.angle_alpha   90.00
_cell.angle_beta   90.00
_cell.angle_gamma   90.00
#
_symmetry.space_group_name_H-M   'P 1'
#
loop_
_entity.id
_entity.type
_entity.pdbx_description
1 polymer ?
#
loop_
_entity_poly.entity_id
_entity_poly.type
_entity_poly.pdbx_seq_one_letter_code
_entity_poly.pdbx_strand_id
1 'polypeptide(L)'
;MLANFASGQYYLRGEVRDEKSQPIQNAKIFLHSSRLQYFSGSSGGFGITTKALNDSITVSLDGYETKIIKVIADQWQNINLKISTSNANKNKPKLISVTKNLQQSSKVKWFVDEETYFQIIENEHVDASKYPNTGFSLNVNKASYSNVRRFINMQSTVPPDAIRTEEVINYFNLHYQEPPKGDVFKIESQLATSPWDEQEQLLFINVNAKKVDLEKAPSGNFVFLIDASGSMDMPNKLPLLKAAFQLFVKNLRTKDTVSIVVYGGTVAVWLPPTGGAEKEKIIKRIEELDALGDTPGEAAILTAYRLAEKTFIEGGNNRVILATDGDFNVGISSEKELDELITKERQKGVYLTCLGVGMGNFKDSKLETLAKRGDGNYAYLDDIAEAEKVLVKELTQTFYAVADDVYLNIQFNPNLIKEYRLIGFDNKRDAVSDSAIDLEGGEIGSGNSVMAVFEIKATNEKLLRPDAINKSEIAKISFTIQPL
;
A
#
# COMPACT_ATOMS: atom_id res chain seq x y z
N MET A 1 -53.04 17.80 10.21
CA MET A 1 -52.43 17.17 9.03
C MET A 1 -50.92 17.37 9.15
N LEU A 2 -50.19 16.42 9.74
CA LEU A 2 -48.74 16.26 9.60
C LEU A 2 -48.48 14.79 9.96
N ALA A 3 -48.57 13.94 8.94
CA ALA A 3 -48.26 12.52 9.06
C ALA A 3 -46.76 12.40 9.33
N ASN A 4 -46.40 11.77 10.45
CA ASN A 4 -45.06 11.23 10.66
C ASN A 4 -44.71 10.36 9.46
N PHE A 5 -43.68 10.74 8.71
CA PHE A 5 -43.02 9.82 7.79
C PHE A 5 -42.38 8.72 8.65
N ALA A 6 -43.12 7.64 8.86
CA ALA A 6 -42.55 6.38 9.29
C ALA A 6 -41.54 5.98 8.21
N SER A 7 -40.25 6.10 8.50
CA SER A 7 -39.21 5.54 7.63
C SER A 7 -39.37 4.02 7.67
N GLY A 8 -39.94 3.45 6.60
CA GLY A 8 -40.16 2.01 6.49
C GLY A 8 -38.86 1.25 6.72
N GLN A 9 -38.87 0.35 7.69
CA GLN A 9 -37.81 -0.62 7.92
C GLN A 9 -38.04 -1.78 6.94
N TYR A 10 -37.18 -1.92 5.93
CA TYR A 10 -37.23 -3.02 4.97
C TYR A 10 -36.38 -4.19 5.46
N TYR A 11 -36.68 -5.40 4.96
CA TYR A 11 -36.07 -6.63 5.46
C TYR A 11 -35.53 -7.52 4.34
N LEU A 12 -34.28 -7.26 3.97
CA LEU A 12 -33.56 -8.00 2.94
C LEU A 12 -33.32 -9.44 3.41
N ARG A 13 -33.79 -10.42 2.67
CA ARG A 13 -33.67 -11.84 3.02
C ARG A 13 -33.31 -12.70 1.81
N GLY A 14 -32.59 -13.77 2.05
CA GLY A 14 -32.17 -14.67 0.99
C GLY A 14 -31.36 -15.84 1.50
N GLU A 15 -30.75 -16.56 0.57
CA GLU A 15 -29.84 -17.66 0.85
C GLU A 15 -28.60 -17.61 -0.04
N VAL A 16 -27.50 -18.13 0.50
CA VAL A 16 -26.22 -18.30 -0.19
C VAL A 16 -25.98 -19.80 -0.38
N ARG A 17 -25.76 -20.21 -1.63
CA ARG A 17 -25.50 -21.60 -2.02
C ARG A 17 -24.32 -21.70 -2.98
N ASP A 18 -23.71 -22.87 -3.07
CA ASP A 18 -22.68 -23.17 -4.07
C ASP A 18 -23.27 -23.60 -5.42
N GLU A 19 -22.42 -23.87 -6.40
CA GLU A 19 -22.82 -24.38 -7.73
C GLU A 19 -23.51 -25.75 -7.69
N LYS A 20 -23.34 -26.51 -6.60
CA LYS A 20 -24.02 -27.80 -6.34
C LYS A 20 -25.29 -27.63 -5.51
N SER A 21 -25.76 -26.39 -5.31
CA SER A 21 -26.92 -26.03 -4.48
C SER A 21 -26.79 -26.39 -2.99
N GLN A 22 -25.58 -26.63 -2.50
CA GLN A 22 -25.31 -26.81 -1.08
C GLN A 22 -25.33 -25.45 -0.37
N PRO A 23 -25.94 -25.37 0.83
CA PRO A 23 -25.97 -24.13 1.60
C PRO A 23 -24.56 -23.73 2.04
N ILE A 24 -24.24 -22.45 1.87
CA ILE A 24 -22.95 -21.89 2.27
C ILE A 24 -23.12 -21.16 3.59
N GLN A 25 -22.56 -21.73 4.66
CA GLN A 25 -22.54 -21.13 5.99
C GLN A 25 -21.42 -20.09 6.13
N ASN A 26 -21.66 -19.06 6.95
CA ASN A 26 -20.69 -18.01 7.30
C ASN A 26 -20.17 -17.21 6.09
N ALA A 27 -20.90 -17.20 4.97
CA ALA A 27 -20.61 -16.28 3.87
C ALA A 27 -20.78 -14.85 4.38
N LYS A 28 -19.74 -14.04 4.24
CA LYS A 28 -19.72 -12.62 4.60
C LYS A 28 -20.62 -11.87 3.62
N ILE A 29 -21.60 -11.13 4.14
CA ILE A 29 -22.54 -10.31 3.37
C ILE A 29 -22.34 -8.86 3.80
N PHE A 30 -21.73 -8.07 2.93
CA PHE A 30 -21.51 -6.65 3.15
C PHE A 30 -22.65 -5.84 2.51
N LEU A 31 -23.40 -5.10 3.32
CA LEU A 31 -24.48 -4.23 2.85
C LEU A 31 -23.92 -2.84 2.53
N HIS A 32 -23.96 -2.44 1.26
CA HIS A 32 -23.28 -1.24 0.80
C HIS A 32 -23.89 0.05 1.35
N SER A 33 -25.23 0.15 1.46
CA SER A 33 -25.87 1.38 1.98
C SER A 33 -25.53 1.70 3.43
N SER A 34 -25.41 0.68 4.29
CA SER A 34 -25.17 0.85 5.73
C SER A 34 -23.73 0.62 6.14
N ARG A 35 -22.87 0.10 5.24
CA ARG A 35 -21.49 -0.34 5.52
C ARG A 35 -21.38 -1.38 6.64
N LEU A 36 -22.45 -2.13 6.88
CA LEU A 36 -22.49 -3.16 7.93
C LEU A 36 -22.28 -4.54 7.33
N GLN A 37 -21.62 -5.38 8.11
CA GLN A 37 -21.30 -6.75 7.75
C GLN A 37 -22.22 -7.73 8.47
N TYR A 38 -22.75 -8.67 7.71
CA TYR A 38 -23.58 -9.77 8.17
C TYR A 38 -23.00 -11.10 7.68
N PHE A 39 -23.58 -12.20 8.13
CA PHE A 39 -23.15 -13.54 7.74
C PHE A 39 -24.34 -14.43 7.45
N SER A 40 -24.19 -15.37 6.51
CA SER A 40 -25.17 -16.43 6.32
C SER A 40 -25.14 -17.44 7.48
N GLY A 41 -26.32 -17.92 7.87
CA GLY A 41 -26.48 -18.94 8.91
C GLY A 41 -26.11 -20.35 8.44
N SER A 42 -26.32 -21.35 9.31
CA SER A 42 -25.99 -22.75 9.04
C SER A 42 -26.72 -23.37 7.85
N SER A 43 -27.89 -22.82 7.47
CA SER A 43 -28.64 -23.21 6.28
C SER A 43 -28.32 -22.36 5.04
N GLY A 44 -27.31 -21.48 5.11
CA GLY A 44 -27.00 -20.50 4.07
C GLY A 44 -27.96 -19.30 4.02
N GLY A 45 -29.02 -19.31 4.82
CA GLY A 45 -29.99 -18.21 4.90
C GLY A 45 -29.43 -16.96 5.58
N PHE A 46 -29.90 -15.79 5.18
CA PHE A 46 -29.61 -14.51 5.83
C PHE A 46 -30.85 -13.61 5.86
N GLY A 47 -30.88 -12.71 6.86
CA GLY A 47 -31.93 -11.71 7.02
C GLY A 47 -31.33 -10.43 7.61
N ILE A 48 -31.50 -9.32 6.90
CA ILE A 48 -30.83 -8.04 7.16
C ILE A 48 -31.88 -6.94 7.18
N THR A 49 -31.87 -6.17 8.26
CA THR A 49 -32.68 -4.95 8.35
C THR A 49 -32.01 -3.82 7.58
N THR A 50 -32.74 -3.15 6.69
CA THR A 50 -32.23 -2.01 5.92
C THR A 50 -33.25 -0.87 5.84
N LYS A 51 -32.74 0.36 5.68
CA LYS A 51 -33.54 1.57 5.47
C LYS A 51 -33.80 1.86 3.99
N ALA A 52 -33.10 1.16 3.08
CA ALA A 52 -33.20 1.33 1.64
C ALA A 52 -33.94 0.14 1.00
N LEU A 53 -34.93 0.42 0.14
CA LEU A 53 -35.65 -0.61 -0.61
C LEU A 53 -34.74 -1.27 -1.67
N ASN A 54 -33.90 -0.48 -2.32
CA ASN A 54 -32.92 -0.94 -3.30
C ASN A 54 -31.52 -0.75 -2.73
N ASP A 55 -30.67 -1.76 -2.88
CA ASP A 55 -29.29 -1.72 -2.39
C ASP A 55 -28.38 -2.59 -3.28
N SER A 56 -27.11 -2.65 -2.95
CA SER A 56 -26.21 -3.71 -3.38
C SER A 56 -25.65 -4.44 -2.17
N ILE A 57 -25.31 -5.71 -2.36
CA ILE A 57 -24.53 -6.49 -1.39
C ILE A 57 -23.32 -7.12 -2.08
N THR A 58 -22.22 -7.18 -1.35
CA THR A 58 -21.07 -8.03 -1.68
C THR A 58 -21.15 -9.29 -0.82
N VAL A 59 -21.17 -10.46 -1.46
CA VAL A 59 -21.11 -11.75 -0.76
C VAL A 59 -19.78 -12.43 -1.05
N SER A 60 -19.05 -12.78 0.00
CA SER A 60 -17.76 -13.46 -0.11
C SER A 60 -17.62 -14.56 0.93
N LEU A 61 -16.92 -15.62 0.57
CA LEU A 61 -16.45 -16.65 1.49
C LEU A 61 -15.12 -17.17 0.97
N ASP A 62 -14.19 -17.46 1.87
CA ASP A 62 -12.92 -18.07 1.53
C ASP A 62 -13.13 -19.34 0.67
N GLY A 63 -12.48 -19.35 -0.49
CA GLY A 63 -12.59 -20.41 -1.48
C GLY A 63 -13.70 -20.28 -2.50
N TYR A 64 -14.45 -19.19 -2.45
CA TYR A 64 -15.47 -18.84 -3.43
C TYR A 64 -15.15 -17.50 -4.11
N GLU A 65 -15.61 -17.33 -5.34
CA GLU A 65 -15.53 -16.03 -6.02
C GLU A 65 -16.44 -15.02 -5.33
N THR A 66 -15.90 -13.85 -4.99
CA THR A 66 -16.67 -12.73 -4.45
C THR A 66 -17.70 -12.27 -5.47
N LYS A 67 -18.95 -12.12 -5.04
CA LYS A 67 -20.06 -11.73 -5.91
C LYS A 67 -20.71 -10.45 -5.42
N ILE A 68 -20.79 -9.45 -6.30
CA ILE A 68 -21.50 -8.19 -6.06
C ILE A 68 -22.82 -8.23 -6.80
N ILE A 69 -23.94 -8.05 -6.09
CA ILE A 69 -25.28 -8.07 -6.68
C ILE A 69 -26.12 -6.90 -6.21
N LYS A 70 -27.00 -6.42 -7.09
CA LYS A 70 -28.08 -5.50 -6.73
C LYS A 70 -29.21 -6.31 -6.10
N VAL A 71 -29.77 -5.79 -5.00
CA VAL A 71 -30.82 -6.46 -4.24
C VAL A 71 -31.97 -5.50 -3.94
N ILE A 72 -33.15 -6.09 -3.79
CA ILE A 72 -34.36 -5.39 -3.40
C ILE A 72 -34.85 -6.03 -2.10
N ALA A 73 -34.99 -5.22 -1.06
CA ALA A 73 -35.18 -5.69 0.31
C ALA A 73 -36.54 -6.38 0.56
N ASP A 74 -37.52 -6.27 -0.33
CA ASP A 74 -38.79 -7.00 -0.25
C ASP A 74 -38.80 -8.32 -1.04
N GLN A 75 -37.73 -8.60 -1.79
CA GLN A 75 -37.58 -9.81 -2.61
C GLN A 75 -36.60 -10.80 -1.99
N TRP A 76 -36.94 -12.08 -2.12
CA TRP A 76 -36.06 -13.17 -1.72
C TRP A 76 -34.86 -13.28 -2.67
N GLN A 77 -33.64 -13.23 -2.12
CA GLN A 77 -32.40 -13.27 -2.89
C GLN A 77 -31.81 -14.68 -2.94
N ASN A 78 -31.54 -15.19 -4.14
CA ASN A 78 -30.83 -16.46 -4.33
C ASN A 78 -29.42 -16.20 -4.83
N ILE A 79 -28.43 -16.42 -3.96
CA ILE A 79 -27.03 -16.07 -4.23
C ILE A 79 -26.23 -17.34 -4.44
N ASN A 80 -25.91 -17.62 -5.69
CA ASN A 80 -25.00 -18.71 -6.03
C ASN A 80 -23.54 -18.21 -6.09
N LEU A 81 -22.68 -18.74 -5.22
CA LEU A 81 -21.24 -18.49 -5.22
C LEU A 81 -20.51 -19.64 -5.91
N LYS A 82 -19.60 -19.29 -6.81
CA LYS A 82 -18.77 -20.27 -7.52
C LYS A 82 -17.54 -20.64 -6.72
N ILE A 83 -17.19 -21.93 -6.72
CA ILE A 83 -15.93 -22.36 -6.12
C ILE A 83 -14.83 -21.72 -6.94
N SER A 84 -13.98 -20.95 -6.27
CA SER A 84 -12.82 -20.33 -6.90
C SER A 84 -11.84 -21.45 -7.27
N THR A 85 -11.71 -21.77 -8.56
CA THR A 85 -10.67 -22.70 -9.07
C THR A 85 -9.25 -22.19 -8.79
N SER A 86 -9.14 -20.99 -8.23
CA SER A 86 -7.92 -20.32 -7.77
C SER A 86 -7.38 -20.84 -6.44
N ASN A 87 -8.10 -21.71 -5.73
CA ASN A 87 -7.65 -22.23 -4.43
C ASN A 87 -6.39 -23.12 -4.48
N ALA A 88 -5.82 -23.36 -5.66
CA ALA A 88 -4.52 -24.00 -5.79
C ALA A 88 -3.33 -23.06 -5.48
N ASN A 89 -3.47 -21.72 -5.56
CA ASN A 89 -2.31 -20.82 -5.43
C ASN A 89 -2.61 -19.59 -4.57
N LYS A 90 -2.49 -19.73 -3.23
CA LYS A 90 -2.48 -18.57 -2.30
C LYS A 90 -1.17 -17.78 -2.29
N ASN A 91 -0.21 -18.07 -3.18
CA ASN A 91 1.01 -17.29 -3.38
C ASN A 91 1.27 -17.08 -4.87
N LYS A 92 0.31 -16.48 -5.59
CA LYS A 92 0.67 -15.88 -6.87
C LYS A 92 1.53 -14.64 -6.57
N PRO A 93 2.70 -14.48 -7.19
CA PRO A 93 3.43 -13.23 -7.10
C PRO A 93 2.51 -12.11 -7.59
N LYS A 94 2.64 -10.90 -7.04
CA LYS A 94 1.89 -9.72 -7.48
C LYS A 94 2.85 -8.78 -8.21
N LEU A 95 2.42 -8.22 -9.33
CA LEU A 95 3.27 -7.35 -10.15
C LEU A 95 3.02 -5.86 -9.84
N ILE A 96 4.08 -5.05 -10.00
CA ILE A 96 4.03 -3.60 -9.86
C ILE A 96 3.56 -2.97 -11.19
N SER A 97 3.98 -3.58 -12.30
CA SER A 97 3.56 -3.26 -13.65
C SER A 97 3.29 -4.54 -14.44
N VAL A 98 2.33 -4.53 -15.37
CA VAL A 98 2.00 -5.72 -16.16
C VAL A 98 2.17 -5.45 -17.65
N THR A 99 3.08 -6.21 -18.25
CA THR A 99 3.29 -6.36 -19.70
C THR A 99 3.51 -7.84 -20.00
N LYS A 100 2.76 -8.41 -20.94
CA LYS A 100 2.85 -9.86 -21.24
C LYS A 100 4.13 -10.18 -22.03
N ASN A 101 4.81 -11.28 -21.66
CA ASN A 101 5.93 -11.91 -22.38
C ASN A 101 7.31 -11.21 -22.33
N LEU A 102 7.66 -10.59 -21.20
CA LEU A 102 9.00 -10.01 -20.95
C LEU A 102 10.10 -11.10 -20.90
N GLN A 103 11.25 -10.90 -21.56
CA GLN A 103 12.38 -11.84 -21.50
C GLN A 103 13.30 -11.56 -20.30
N GLN A 104 13.95 -12.61 -19.76
CA GLN A 104 14.82 -12.49 -18.57
C GLN A 104 16.25 -12.06 -18.93
N SER A 105 16.74 -11.01 -18.28
CA SER A 105 18.15 -10.60 -18.36
C SER A 105 19.05 -11.21 -17.26
N SER A 106 20.34 -11.18 -17.54
CA SER A 106 21.45 -11.89 -16.87
C SER A 106 21.63 -11.53 -15.38
N LYS A 107 22.09 -12.50 -14.59
CA LYS A 107 22.41 -12.34 -13.15
C LYS A 107 23.63 -11.45 -12.93
N VAL A 108 23.49 -10.42 -12.11
CA VAL A 108 24.58 -9.89 -11.28
C VAL A 108 24.04 -9.83 -9.85
N LYS A 109 24.74 -10.45 -8.89
CA LYS A 109 24.43 -10.29 -7.46
C LYS A 109 25.37 -9.23 -6.91
N TRP A 110 24.82 -8.14 -6.44
CA TRP A 110 25.54 -7.14 -5.67
C TRP A 110 25.36 -7.44 -4.18
N PHE A 111 26.48 -7.57 -3.46
CA PHE A 111 26.47 -7.73 -2.01
C PHE A 111 27.11 -6.50 -1.38
N VAL A 112 26.42 -5.90 -0.41
CA VAL A 112 27.00 -4.93 0.53
C VAL A 112 26.74 -5.49 1.92
N ASP A 113 27.80 -5.99 2.56
CA ASP A 113 27.73 -6.67 3.86
C ASP A 113 26.58 -7.70 3.94
N GLU A 114 25.69 -7.57 4.91
CA GLU A 114 24.49 -8.41 5.07
C GLU A 114 23.21 -7.68 4.62
N GLU A 115 23.31 -6.56 3.90
CA GLU A 115 22.13 -5.86 3.40
C GLU A 115 21.48 -6.61 2.22
N THR A 116 20.14 -6.60 2.15
CA THR A 116 19.40 -7.38 1.14
C THR A 116 18.40 -6.53 0.36
N TYR A 117 18.52 -6.54 -0.98
CA TYR A 117 17.67 -5.82 -1.92
C TYR A 117 16.94 -6.78 -2.86
N PHE A 118 15.81 -6.35 -3.44
CA PHE A 118 15.16 -7.11 -4.50
C PHE A 118 15.99 -7.10 -5.77
N GLN A 119 16.05 -8.24 -6.47
CA GLN A 119 16.57 -8.24 -7.84
C GLN A 119 15.51 -7.69 -8.78
N ILE A 120 15.83 -6.56 -9.39
CA ILE A 120 14.92 -5.82 -10.26
C ILE A 120 15.10 -6.29 -11.71
N ILE A 121 14.01 -6.48 -12.43
CA ILE A 121 14.02 -6.65 -13.90
C ILE A 121 13.50 -5.37 -14.52
N GLU A 122 14.38 -4.63 -15.18
CA GLU A 122 14.02 -3.44 -15.93
C GLU A 122 13.02 -3.77 -17.04
N ASN A 123 12.01 -2.92 -17.21
CA ASN A 123 11.06 -3.07 -18.30
C ASN A 123 11.75 -2.92 -19.68
N GLU A 124 11.38 -3.80 -20.62
CA GLU A 124 11.82 -3.75 -22.01
C GLU A 124 10.83 -2.96 -22.87
N HIS A 125 11.24 -2.57 -24.08
CA HIS A 125 10.34 -1.98 -25.07
C HIS A 125 9.26 -2.98 -25.51
N VAL A 126 8.04 -2.47 -25.58
CA VAL A 126 6.82 -3.22 -25.88
C VAL A 126 6.25 -2.76 -27.21
N ASP A 127 6.01 -3.70 -28.11
CA ASP A 127 5.32 -3.46 -29.38
C ASP A 127 3.85 -3.07 -29.14
N ALA A 128 3.53 -1.79 -29.38
CA ALA A 128 2.22 -1.23 -29.11
C ALA A 128 1.12 -1.83 -29.99
N SER A 129 1.47 -2.37 -31.17
CA SER A 129 0.49 -3.04 -32.04
C SER A 129 0.02 -4.37 -31.48
N LYS A 130 0.89 -5.07 -30.74
CA LYS A 130 0.58 -6.37 -30.10
C LYS A 130 0.00 -6.18 -28.70
N TYR A 131 0.57 -5.25 -27.95
CA TYR A 131 0.20 -4.99 -26.55
C TYR A 131 0.03 -3.48 -26.36
N PRO A 132 -1.12 -2.91 -26.74
CA PRO A 132 -1.32 -1.46 -26.61
C PRO A 132 -1.55 -1.00 -25.18
N ASN A 133 -1.77 -1.92 -24.23
CA ASN A 133 -2.17 -1.60 -22.86
C ASN A 133 -1.07 -1.95 -21.87
N THR A 134 -0.81 -1.05 -20.93
CA THR A 134 0.05 -1.28 -19.76
C THR A 134 -0.57 -0.66 -18.53
N GLY A 135 -0.46 -1.36 -17.40
CA GLY A 135 -0.96 -0.89 -16.13
C GLY A 135 0.11 -0.95 -15.05
N PHE A 136 0.07 0.01 -14.12
CA PHE A 136 0.97 0.06 -12.98
C PHE A 136 0.30 0.64 -11.73
N SER A 137 0.82 0.28 -10.57
CA SER A 137 0.35 0.77 -9.27
C SER A 137 0.80 2.22 -9.03
N LEU A 138 -0.03 3.02 -8.37
CA LEU A 138 0.33 4.40 -8.01
C LEU A 138 0.88 4.52 -6.58
N ASN A 139 0.97 3.42 -5.82
CA ASN A 139 1.59 3.45 -4.50
C ASN A 139 3.11 3.30 -4.64
N VAL A 140 3.83 4.41 -4.51
CA VAL A 140 5.28 4.49 -4.64
C VAL A 140 5.88 4.82 -3.28
N ASN A 141 6.72 3.93 -2.74
CA ASN A 141 7.48 4.22 -1.53
C ASN A 141 8.61 5.22 -1.84
N LYS A 142 9.32 5.66 -0.80
CA LYS A 142 10.39 6.67 -0.92
C LYS A 142 11.70 6.22 -0.27
N ALA A 143 11.77 4.95 0.11
CA ALA A 143 12.89 4.40 0.86
C ALA A 143 14.18 4.34 0.02
N SER A 144 14.07 4.04 -1.27
CA SER A 144 15.22 3.91 -2.16
C SER A 144 16.05 5.19 -2.22
N TYR A 145 15.42 6.37 -2.38
CA TYR A 145 16.16 7.62 -2.47
C TYR A 145 16.99 7.91 -1.20
N SER A 146 16.39 7.77 -0.01
CA SER A 146 17.07 8.01 1.26
C SER A 146 18.23 7.04 1.46
N ASN A 147 18.05 5.78 1.04
CA ASN A 147 19.11 4.79 1.08
C ASN A 147 20.25 5.09 0.09
N VAL A 148 19.92 5.52 -1.13
CA VAL A 148 20.90 5.98 -2.12
C VAL A 148 21.66 7.20 -1.61
N ARG A 149 20.96 8.17 -1.01
CA ARG A 149 21.56 9.36 -0.40
C ARG A 149 22.56 8.98 0.69
N ARG A 150 22.24 8.01 1.54
CA ARG A 150 23.19 7.45 2.53
C ARG A 150 24.48 6.97 1.86
N PHE A 151 24.39 6.11 0.85
CA PHE A 151 25.57 5.60 0.14
C PHE A 151 26.43 6.72 -0.46
N ILE A 152 25.78 7.70 -1.11
CA ILE A 152 26.46 8.87 -1.69
C ILE A 152 27.16 9.70 -0.60
N ASN A 153 26.47 9.99 0.50
CA ASN A 153 27.03 10.77 1.62
C ASN A 153 28.20 10.04 2.30
N MET A 154 28.17 8.70 2.31
CA MET A 154 29.27 7.85 2.78
C MET A 154 30.38 7.64 1.74
N GLN A 155 30.30 8.28 0.56
CA GLN A 155 31.25 8.11 -0.55
C GLN A 155 31.43 6.64 -0.96
N SER A 156 30.35 5.86 -0.84
CA SER A 156 30.33 4.43 -1.14
C SER A 156 29.59 4.16 -2.46
N THR A 157 29.92 3.06 -3.12
CA THR A 157 29.23 2.64 -4.35
C THR A 157 27.79 2.27 -4.03
N VAL A 158 26.85 2.86 -4.76
CA VAL A 158 25.43 2.53 -4.66
C VAL A 158 25.17 1.18 -5.35
N PRO A 159 24.61 0.18 -4.66
CA PRO A 159 24.18 -1.06 -5.31
C PRO A 159 23.10 -0.76 -6.36
N PRO A 160 23.19 -1.30 -7.58
CA PRO A 160 22.16 -1.10 -8.59
C PRO A 160 20.76 -1.51 -8.11
N ASP A 161 20.66 -2.63 -7.40
CA ASP A 161 19.40 -3.15 -6.84
C ASP A 161 18.82 -2.27 -5.71
N ALA A 162 19.60 -1.33 -5.15
CA ALA A 162 19.10 -0.36 -4.17
C ALA A 162 18.37 0.82 -4.83
N ILE A 163 18.51 1.00 -6.15
CA ILE A 163 17.91 2.09 -6.92
C ILE A 163 16.58 1.61 -7.51
N ARG A 164 15.47 2.06 -6.92
CA ARG A 164 14.12 1.96 -7.48
C ARG A 164 13.80 3.26 -8.20
N THR A 165 13.85 3.24 -9.53
CA THR A 165 13.80 4.43 -10.37
C THR A 165 12.55 5.28 -10.11
N GLU A 166 11.40 4.63 -9.98
CA GLU A 166 10.13 5.28 -9.66
C GLU A 166 10.15 5.99 -8.31
N GLU A 167 10.80 5.43 -7.29
CA GLU A 167 10.90 6.06 -5.97
C GLU A 167 11.83 7.27 -5.99
N VAL A 168 12.92 7.21 -6.75
CA VAL A 168 13.84 8.32 -6.92
C VAL A 168 13.17 9.48 -7.65
N ILE A 169 12.43 9.20 -8.73
CA ILE A 169 11.67 10.22 -9.47
C ILE A 169 10.57 10.83 -8.58
N ASN A 170 9.90 10.03 -7.76
CA ASN A 170 8.75 10.45 -6.95
C ASN A 170 9.09 10.90 -5.53
N TYR A 171 10.36 10.87 -5.14
CA TYR A 171 10.77 11.30 -3.80
C TYR A 171 10.42 12.77 -3.54
N PHE A 172 10.55 13.61 -4.58
CA PHE A 172 10.20 15.03 -4.53
C PHE A 172 8.84 15.30 -5.16
N ASN A 173 7.97 15.98 -4.41
CA ASN A 173 6.67 16.41 -4.91
C ASN A 173 6.76 17.81 -5.55
N LEU A 174 7.50 17.95 -6.66
CA LEU A 174 7.81 19.26 -7.28
C LEU A 174 6.68 19.83 -8.15
N HIS A 175 5.78 18.98 -8.65
CA HIS A 175 4.78 19.35 -9.66
C HIS A 175 3.34 19.18 -9.18
N TYR A 176 3.13 19.18 -7.85
CA TYR A 176 1.79 19.04 -7.29
C TYR A 176 0.86 20.15 -7.78
N GLN A 177 -0.28 19.75 -8.33
CA GLN A 177 -1.39 20.66 -8.62
C GLN A 177 -2.68 20.07 -8.08
N GLU A 178 -3.36 20.83 -7.22
CA GLU A 178 -4.63 20.40 -6.63
C GLU A 178 -5.66 20.09 -7.72
N PRO A 179 -6.37 18.95 -7.64
CA PRO A 179 -7.46 18.65 -8.55
C PRO A 179 -8.58 19.69 -8.51
N PRO A 180 -9.32 19.89 -9.63
CA PRO A 180 -10.51 20.72 -9.64
C PRO A 180 -11.53 20.27 -8.59
N LYS A 181 -12.33 21.22 -8.09
CA LYS A 181 -13.31 20.96 -7.04
C LYS A 181 -14.30 19.88 -7.49
N GLY A 182 -14.32 18.75 -6.78
CA GLY A 182 -15.19 17.59 -7.06
C GLY A 182 -14.42 16.38 -7.58
N ASP A 183 -13.22 16.57 -8.11
CA ASP A 183 -12.40 15.49 -8.64
C ASP A 183 -11.48 14.90 -7.55
N VAL A 184 -11.22 13.60 -7.64
CA VAL A 184 -10.27 12.90 -6.76
C VAL A 184 -8.84 13.04 -7.29
N PHE A 185 -8.69 13.02 -8.61
CA PHE A 185 -7.41 13.04 -9.29
C PHE A 185 -7.36 14.11 -10.37
N LYS A 186 -6.17 14.70 -10.57
CA LYS A 186 -5.82 15.49 -11.75
C LYS A 186 -4.66 14.82 -12.46
N ILE A 187 -4.79 14.63 -13.77
CA ILE A 187 -3.72 14.10 -14.62
C ILE A 187 -3.21 15.21 -15.52
N GLU A 188 -1.90 15.33 -15.59
CA GLU A 188 -1.20 16.17 -16.56
C GLU A 188 -0.15 15.33 -17.28
N SER A 189 0.08 15.63 -18.56
CA SER A 189 1.09 14.92 -19.33
C SER A 189 1.99 15.88 -20.10
N GLN A 190 3.25 15.49 -20.31
CA GLN A 190 4.24 16.26 -21.04
C GLN A 190 5.11 15.35 -21.90
N LEU A 191 5.49 15.83 -23.08
CA LEU A 191 6.48 15.18 -23.92
C LEU A 191 7.81 15.93 -23.84
N ALA A 192 8.91 15.19 -23.80
CA ALA A 192 10.26 15.69 -24.00
C ALA A 192 11.04 14.74 -24.93
N THR A 193 12.09 15.23 -25.56
CA THR A 193 13.05 14.35 -26.26
C THR A 193 13.80 13.51 -25.24
N SER A 194 14.04 12.23 -25.54
CA SER A 194 14.88 11.40 -24.68
C SER A 194 16.33 11.89 -24.72
N PRO A 195 17.01 12.04 -23.57
CA PRO A 195 18.38 12.54 -23.55
C PRO A 195 19.43 11.48 -23.94
N TRP A 196 19.04 10.21 -24.04
CA TRP A 196 19.93 9.10 -24.42
C TRP A 196 19.59 8.48 -25.78
N ASP A 197 18.43 8.78 -26.37
CA ASP A 197 18.08 8.39 -27.74
C ASP A 197 17.29 9.50 -28.45
N GLU A 198 17.90 10.13 -29.46
CA GLU A 198 17.29 11.23 -30.22
C GLU A 198 16.09 10.80 -31.07
N GLN A 199 15.89 9.50 -31.28
CA GLN A 199 14.76 8.93 -32.02
C GLN A 199 13.54 8.65 -31.14
N GLU A 200 13.68 8.78 -29.82
CA GLU A 200 12.66 8.45 -28.83
C GLU A 200 12.27 9.67 -27.98
N GLN A 201 11.09 9.60 -27.37
CA GLN A 201 10.57 10.66 -26.50
C GLN A 201 10.20 10.11 -25.14
N LEU A 202 10.26 10.98 -24.14
CA LEU A 202 9.73 10.73 -22.82
C LEU A 202 8.34 11.32 -22.71
N LEU A 203 7.35 10.48 -22.42
CA LEU A 203 6.01 10.86 -22.02
C LEU A 203 5.93 10.81 -20.50
N PHE A 204 5.91 11.99 -19.89
CA PHE A 204 5.66 12.19 -18.47
C PHE A 204 4.16 12.23 -18.22
N ILE A 205 3.70 11.52 -17.19
CA ILE A 205 2.33 11.52 -16.72
C ILE A 205 2.36 11.79 -15.23
N ASN A 206 1.93 12.98 -14.84
CA ASN A 206 1.81 13.39 -13.45
C ASN A 206 0.37 13.20 -12.96
N VAL A 207 0.20 12.49 -11.86
CA VAL A 207 -1.09 12.20 -11.23
C VAL A 207 -1.10 12.82 -9.84
N ASN A 208 -1.99 13.79 -9.64
CA ASN A 208 -2.16 14.49 -8.36
C ASN A 208 -3.45 14.05 -7.68
N ALA A 209 -3.35 13.62 -6.43
CA ALA A 209 -4.47 13.30 -5.56
C ALA A 209 -4.93 14.51 -4.75
N LYS A 210 -6.23 14.66 -4.53
CA LYS A 210 -6.78 15.76 -3.71
C LYS A 210 -6.21 15.75 -2.27
N LYS A 211 -6.18 16.91 -1.63
CA LYS A 211 -5.89 17.02 -0.19
C LYS A 211 -7.15 16.82 0.65
N VAL A 212 -7.00 16.09 1.74
CA VAL A 212 -8.00 15.92 2.80
C VAL A 212 -7.72 16.91 3.92
N ASP A 213 -8.79 17.42 4.50
CA ASP A 213 -8.74 18.25 5.70
C ASP A 213 -8.36 17.39 6.92
N LEU A 214 -7.09 17.47 7.32
CA LEU A 214 -6.49 16.65 8.39
C LEU A 214 -7.16 16.85 9.76
N GLU A 215 -7.76 18.02 10.01
CA GLU A 215 -8.48 18.30 11.26
C GLU A 215 -9.76 17.46 11.37
N LYS A 216 -10.44 17.26 10.23
CA LYS A 216 -11.66 16.44 10.13
C LYS A 216 -11.39 14.96 10.01
N ALA A 217 -10.12 14.59 9.84
CA ALA A 217 -9.74 13.24 9.56
C ALA A 217 -9.91 12.34 10.81
N PRO A 218 -10.20 11.03 10.68
CA PRO A 218 -10.49 10.16 11.82
C PRO A 218 -9.37 10.10 12.86
N SER A 219 -9.71 9.73 14.10
CA SER A 219 -8.71 9.51 15.17
C SER A 219 -7.76 8.37 14.82
N GLY A 220 -6.49 8.52 15.21
CA GLY A 220 -5.47 7.49 15.07
C GLY A 220 -5.26 6.67 16.34
N ASN A 221 -5.08 5.37 16.18
CA ASN A 221 -4.58 4.42 17.17
C ASN A 221 -3.26 3.87 16.65
N PHE A 222 -2.15 4.37 17.20
CA PHE A 222 -0.80 4.06 16.75
C PHE A 222 -0.08 3.20 17.77
N VAL A 223 0.30 1.99 17.37
CA VAL A 223 1.13 1.10 18.18
C VAL A 223 2.55 1.11 17.62
N PHE A 224 3.48 1.75 18.33
CA PHE A 224 4.90 1.71 17.96
C PHE A 224 5.48 0.38 18.41
N LEU A 225 5.91 -0.43 17.45
CA LEU A 225 6.64 -1.67 17.67
C LEU A 225 8.12 -1.38 17.42
N ILE A 226 8.88 -1.17 18.50
CA ILE A 226 10.25 -0.65 18.44
C ILE A 226 11.24 -1.77 18.73
N ASP A 227 12.19 -1.95 17.81
CA ASP A 227 13.40 -2.71 18.04
C ASP A 227 14.33 -1.95 18.99
N ALA A 228 14.59 -2.57 20.13
CA ALA A 228 15.54 -2.11 21.14
C ALA A 228 16.56 -3.22 21.42
N SER A 229 16.88 -4.06 20.43
CA SER A 229 17.97 -5.04 20.54
C SER A 229 19.34 -4.36 20.60
N GLY A 230 20.37 -5.10 21.04
CA GLY A 230 21.73 -4.56 21.17
C GLY A 230 22.31 -3.98 19.87
N SER A 231 21.89 -4.45 18.69
CA SER A 231 22.35 -3.89 17.40
C SER A 231 21.85 -2.47 17.17
N MET A 232 20.79 -2.05 17.87
CA MET A 232 20.19 -0.73 17.78
C MET A 232 20.95 0.36 18.55
N ASP A 233 22.02 0.00 19.28
CA ASP A 233 22.89 0.91 20.04
C ASP A 233 23.88 1.67 19.13
N MET A 234 23.36 2.39 18.13
CA MET A 234 24.13 3.26 17.25
C MET A 234 23.38 4.57 17.01
N PRO A 235 24.06 5.73 16.87
CA PRO A 235 23.41 7.03 16.71
C PRO A 235 22.37 7.10 15.58
N ASN A 236 22.59 6.36 14.48
CA ASN A 236 21.71 6.28 13.32
C ASN A 236 20.63 5.18 13.42
N LYS A 237 20.38 4.62 14.62
CA LYS A 237 19.37 3.58 14.90
C LYS A 237 18.39 4.00 16.00
N LEU A 238 18.43 3.42 17.20
CA LEU A 238 17.46 3.73 18.27
C LEU A 238 17.45 5.21 18.68
N PRO A 239 18.59 5.92 18.84
CA PRO A 239 18.60 7.35 19.08
C PRO A 239 17.90 8.17 17.99
N LEU A 240 18.11 7.81 16.71
CA LEU A 240 17.41 8.42 15.59
C LEU A 240 15.90 8.16 15.67
N LEU A 241 15.49 6.91 15.93
CA LEU A 241 14.08 6.56 16.11
C LEU A 241 13.42 7.27 17.30
N LYS A 242 14.14 7.42 18.42
CA LYS A 242 13.65 8.19 19.59
C LYS A 242 13.37 9.63 19.18
N ALA A 243 14.32 10.29 18.53
CA ALA A 243 14.14 11.66 18.05
C ALA A 243 12.99 11.77 17.03
N ALA A 244 12.89 10.81 16.12
CA ALA A 244 11.82 10.70 15.13
C ALA A 244 10.43 10.60 15.78
N PHE A 245 10.24 9.64 16.71
CA PHE A 245 8.96 9.46 17.40
C PHE A 245 8.61 10.64 18.29
N GLN A 246 9.57 11.34 18.89
CA GLN A 246 9.29 12.58 19.61
C GLN A 246 8.73 13.67 18.68
N LEU A 247 9.24 13.79 17.45
CA LEU A 247 8.68 14.71 16.45
C LEU A 247 7.25 14.32 16.05
N PHE A 248 7.00 13.02 15.86
CA PHE A 248 5.66 12.52 15.61
C PHE A 248 4.69 12.86 16.76
N VAL A 249 5.10 12.60 18.02
CA VAL A 249 4.29 12.85 19.21
C VAL A 249 3.94 14.33 19.38
N LYS A 250 4.85 15.24 19.04
CA LYS A 250 4.58 16.68 19.04
C LYS A 250 3.42 17.06 18.12
N ASN A 251 3.20 16.31 17.03
CA ASN A 251 2.15 16.54 16.05
C ASN A 251 0.87 15.73 16.31
N LEU A 252 0.82 14.91 17.36
CA LEU A 252 -0.40 14.19 17.73
C LEU A 252 -1.54 15.15 18.10
N ARG A 253 -2.76 14.77 17.71
CA ARG A 253 -3.98 15.45 18.13
C ARG A 253 -4.44 14.85 19.45
N THR A 254 -5.23 15.61 20.20
CA THR A 254 -5.77 15.18 21.50
C THR A 254 -6.66 13.93 21.40
N LYS A 255 -7.24 13.68 20.22
CA LYS A 255 -8.11 12.55 19.91
C LYS A 255 -7.37 11.28 19.46
N ASP A 256 -6.04 11.35 19.27
CA ASP A 256 -5.21 10.22 18.87
C ASP A 256 -4.75 9.44 20.11
N THR A 257 -4.35 8.17 19.93
CA THR A 257 -3.84 7.30 20.99
C THR A 257 -2.53 6.66 20.55
N VAL A 258 -1.56 6.60 21.46
CA VAL A 258 -0.27 5.92 21.25
C VAL A 258 -0.07 4.82 22.28
N SER A 259 0.46 3.69 21.83
CA SER A 259 1.04 2.65 22.68
C SER A 259 2.44 2.30 22.18
N ILE A 260 3.31 1.81 23.06
CA ILE A 260 4.66 1.38 22.69
C ILE A 260 4.86 -0.07 23.14
N VAL A 261 5.25 -0.92 22.21
CA VAL A 261 5.73 -2.28 22.42
C VAL A 261 7.20 -2.31 22.03
N VAL A 262 8.04 -2.84 22.91
CA VAL A 262 9.48 -2.99 22.67
C VAL A 262 9.84 -4.46 22.59
N TYR A 263 10.89 -4.75 21.81
CA TYR A 263 11.55 -6.06 21.80
C TYR A 263 13.07 -5.88 21.71
N GLY A 264 13.82 -6.86 22.21
CA GLY A 264 15.24 -6.73 22.56
C GLY A 264 15.45 -7.27 23.97
N GLY A 265 15.85 -8.53 24.06
CA GLY A 265 15.84 -9.37 25.27
C GLY A 265 14.44 -9.90 25.62
N THR A 266 13.48 -9.02 25.91
CA THR A 266 12.11 -9.40 26.31
C THR A 266 11.08 -8.51 25.61
N VAL A 267 9.96 -9.11 25.19
CA VAL A 267 8.82 -8.36 24.65
C VAL A 267 8.03 -7.74 25.79
N ALA A 268 7.84 -6.42 25.75
CA ALA A 268 7.09 -5.71 26.78
C ALA A 268 6.23 -4.58 26.19
N VAL A 269 5.07 -4.35 26.82
CA VAL A 269 4.31 -3.11 26.62
C VAL A 269 5.00 -2.02 27.44
N TRP A 270 5.81 -1.22 26.76
CA TRP A 270 6.59 -0.13 27.35
C TRP A 270 5.73 1.07 27.74
N LEU A 271 4.75 1.38 26.88
CA LEU A 271 3.76 2.41 27.13
C LEU A 271 2.36 1.83 26.89
N PRO A 272 1.50 1.74 27.93
CA PRO A 272 0.10 1.39 27.73
C PRO A 272 -0.62 2.50 26.94
N PRO A 273 -1.81 2.21 26.39
CA PRO A 273 -2.57 3.17 25.59
C PRO A 273 -2.70 4.53 26.29
N THR A 274 -2.14 5.55 25.66
CA THR A 274 -1.99 6.89 26.21
C THR A 274 -2.48 7.90 25.18
N GLY A 275 -3.32 8.84 25.61
CA GLY A 275 -3.92 9.82 24.71
C GLY A 275 -2.88 10.80 24.18
N GLY A 276 -3.06 11.28 22.95
CA GLY A 276 -2.20 12.28 22.30
C GLY A 276 -2.22 13.66 22.98
N ALA A 277 -3.08 13.85 23.99
CA ALA A 277 -3.02 14.99 24.90
C ALA A 277 -1.90 14.87 25.95
N GLU A 278 -1.45 13.65 26.29
CA GLU A 278 -0.41 13.39 27.29
C GLU A 278 1.00 13.34 26.65
N LYS A 279 1.34 14.35 25.82
CA LYS A 279 2.56 14.36 24.99
C LYS A 279 3.83 14.19 25.81
N GLU A 280 3.95 14.89 26.93
CA GLU A 280 5.12 14.85 27.81
C GLU A 280 5.35 13.44 28.37
N LYS A 281 4.27 12.74 28.72
CA LYS A 281 4.34 11.37 29.23
C LYS A 281 4.82 10.41 28.14
N ILE A 282 4.32 10.55 26.91
CA ILE A 282 4.73 9.72 25.78
C ILE A 282 6.21 9.99 25.46
N ILE A 283 6.63 11.26 25.36
CA ILE A 283 8.02 11.66 25.08
C ILE A 283 8.96 11.09 26.14
N LYS A 284 8.63 11.24 27.43
CA LYS A 284 9.44 10.69 28.51
C LYS A 284 9.63 9.18 28.40
N ARG A 285 8.58 8.43 28.04
CA ARG A 285 8.69 6.99 27.83
C ARG A 285 9.58 6.62 26.65
N ILE A 286 9.54 7.40 25.56
CA ILE A 286 10.46 7.22 24.44
C ILE A 286 11.90 7.48 24.88
N GLU A 287 12.16 8.52 25.69
CA GLU A 287 13.49 8.84 26.22
C GLU A 287 14.08 7.73 27.09
N GLU A 288 13.25 7.00 27.82
CA GLU A 288 13.65 5.88 28.68
C GLU A 288 14.02 4.60 27.91
N LEU A 289 13.84 4.55 26.58
CA LEU A 289 14.19 3.38 25.76
C LEU A 289 15.71 3.21 25.65
N ASP A 290 16.19 2.00 25.96
CA ASP A 290 17.60 1.62 25.85
C ASP A 290 17.73 0.31 25.06
N ALA A 291 18.82 0.18 24.30
CA ALA A 291 19.11 -1.00 23.50
C ALA A 291 19.69 -2.14 24.37
N LEU A 292 18.98 -3.26 24.48
CA LEU A 292 19.34 -4.41 25.32
C LEU A 292 18.94 -5.75 24.66
N GLY A 293 19.78 -6.78 24.82
CA GLY A 293 19.43 -8.19 24.57
C GLY A 293 19.22 -8.63 23.10
N ASP A 294 18.87 -9.91 22.94
CA ASP A 294 18.63 -10.60 21.66
C ASP A 294 17.18 -10.44 21.15
N THR A 295 16.88 -10.80 19.90
CA THR A 295 15.63 -10.42 19.22
C THR A 295 14.54 -11.51 19.19
N PRO A 296 13.51 -11.49 20.07
CA PRO A 296 12.32 -12.34 19.92
C PRO A 296 11.21 -11.61 19.14
N GLY A 297 11.39 -11.42 17.82
CA GLY A 297 10.49 -10.59 17.00
C GLY A 297 9.02 -11.05 16.94
N GLU A 298 8.75 -12.36 17.02
CA GLU A 298 7.40 -12.93 16.77
C GLU A 298 6.40 -12.54 17.86
N ALA A 299 6.80 -12.74 19.12
CA ALA A 299 5.97 -12.37 20.25
C ALA A 299 5.69 -10.86 20.26
N ALA A 300 6.60 -10.06 19.69
CA ALA A 300 6.49 -8.61 19.65
C ALA A 300 5.40 -8.14 18.68
N ILE A 301 5.37 -8.66 17.45
CA ILE A 301 4.34 -8.27 16.48
C ILE A 301 2.96 -8.78 16.89
N LEU A 302 2.85 -9.99 17.45
CA LEU A 302 1.60 -10.50 18.02
C LEU A 302 1.11 -9.62 19.18
N THR A 303 2.01 -9.17 20.04
CA THR A 303 1.68 -8.28 21.15
C THR A 303 1.23 -6.91 20.65
N ALA A 304 1.89 -6.35 19.63
CA ALA A 304 1.50 -5.10 19.01
C ALA A 304 0.11 -5.19 18.38
N TYR A 305 -0.19 -6.24 17.61
CA TYR A 305 -1.51 -6.43 17.02
C TYR A 305 -2.60 -6.63 18.07
N ARG A 306 -2.37 -7.46 19.09
CA ARG A 306 -3.33 -7.62 20.21
C ARG A 306 -3.62 -6.29 20.91
N LEU A 307 -2.60 -5.46 21.06
CA LEU A 307 -2.77 -4.13 21.66
C LEU A 307 -3.57 -3.21 20.74
N ALA A 308 -3.26 -3.20 19.45
CA ALA A 308 -3.98 -2.43 18.44
C ALA A 308 -5.46 -2.83 18.36
N GLU A 309 -5.77 -4.13 18.42
CA GLU A 309 -7.14 -4.65 18.48
C GLU A 309 -7.87 -4.22 19.77
N LYS A 310 -7.18 -4.28 20.91
CA LYS A 310 -7.76 -3.89 22.20
C LYS A 310 -8.10 -2.40 22.25
N THR A 311 -7.35 -1.57 21.53
CA THR A 311 -7.58 -0.12 21.42
C THR A 311 -8.21 0.30 20.10
N PHE A 312 -8.80 -0.66 19.38
CA PHE A 312 -9.31 -0.43 18.04
C PHE A 312 -10.36 0.68 18.01
N ILE A 313 -10.18 1.62 17.07
CA ILE A 313 -11.09 2.73 16.83
C ILE A 313 -11.88 2.42 15.56
N GLU A 314 -13.18 2.15 15.71
CA GLU A 314 -14.07 1.93 14.57
C GLU A 314 -14.13 3.18 13.68
N GLY A 315 -13.88 3.00 12.37
CA GLY A 315 -13.77 4.11 11.42
C GLY A 315 -12.55 5.03 11.64
N GLY A 316 -11.68 4.70 12.60
CA GLY A 316 -10.40 5.35 12.85
C GLY A 316 -9.26 4.73 12.06
N ASN A 317 -8.08 5.35 12.16
CA ASN A 317 -6.86 4.77 11.61
C ASN A 317 -6.19 3.91 12.68
N ASN A 318 -6.20 2.59 12.50
CA ASN A 318 -5.54 1.65 13.40
C ASN A 318 -4.28 1.13 12.73
N ARG A 319 -3.12 1.36 13.35
CA ARG A 319 -1.85 1.08 12.69
C ARG A 319 -0.76 0.65 13.65
N VAL A 320 -0.08 -0.42 13.28
CA VAL A 320 1.20 -0.83 13.87
C VAL A 320 2.32 -0.17 13.05
N ILE A 321 3.27 0.46 13.74
CA ILE A 321 4.47 1.06 13.14
C ILE A 321 5.67 0.27 13.65
N LEU A 322 6.18 -0.65 12.83
CA LEU A 322 7.40 -1.41 13.10
C LEU A 322 8.62 -0.53 12.79
N ALA A 323 9.55 -0.40 13.73
CA ALA A 323 10.79 0.33 13.55
C ALA A 323 11.99 -0.53 13.97
N THR A 324 12.88 -0.85 13.02
CA THR A 324 13.97 -1.83 13.19
C THR A 324 15.14 -1.55 12.25
N ASP A 325 16.32 -2.10 12.54
CA ASP A 325 17.48 -2.10 11.64
C ASP A 325 17.47 -3.25 10.62
N GLY A 326 16.40 -4.06 10.59
CA GLY A 326 16.19 -5.10 9.59
C GLY A 326 16.22 -6.51 10.16
N ASP A 327 16.71 -6.70 11.38
CA ASP A 327 16.78 -8.01 12.03
C ASP A 327 15.45 -8.42 12.69
N PHE A 328 14.37 -8.44 11.90
CA PHE A 328 13.09 -8.97 12.36
C PHE A 328 13.05 -10.49 12.22
N ASN A 329 13.94 -11.19 12.91
CA ASN A 329 13.99 -12.66 12.92
C ASN A 329 12.97 -13.20 13.94
N VAL A 330 11.79 -13.53 13.41
CA VAL A 330 10.76 -14.32 14.10
C VAL A 330 11.30 -15.75 14.25
N GLY A 331 11.59 -16.16 15.48
CA GLY A 331 11.95 -17.55 15.76
C GLY A 331 10.78 -18.49 15.41
N ILE A 332 11.10 -19.65 14.83
CA ILE A 332 10.23 -20.84 14.63
C ILE A 332 9.04 -20.66 13.65
N SER A 333 8.46 -19.48 13.46
CA SER A 333 7.43 -19.24 12.45
C SER A 333 8.03 -19.02 11.07
N SER A 334 7.51 -19.73 10.06
CA SER A 334 7.91 -19.52 8.67
C SER A 334 7.50 -18.10 8.22
N GLU A 335 8.24 -17.48 7.29
CA GLU A 335 7.85 -16.18 6.68
C GLU A 335 6.39 -16.13 6.24
N LYS A 336 5.87 -17.29 5.82
CA LYS A 336 4.46 -17.48 5.45
C LYS A 336 3.47 -17.23 6.59
N GLU A 337 3.77 -17.66 7.81
CA GLU A 337 2.88 -17.47 8.97
C GLU A 337 2.82 -15.99 9.38
N LEU A 338 3.95 -15.29 9.28
CA LEU A 338 4.01 -13.85 9.50
C LEU A 338 3.21 -13.08 8.44
N ASP A 339 3.35 -13.46 7.16
CA ASP A 339 2.56 -12.91 6.05
C ASP A 339 1.05 -13.13 6.25
N GLU A 340 0.66 -14.34 6.67
CA GLU A 340 -0.74 -14.69 6.96
C GLU A 340 -1.31 -13.88 8.14
N LEU A 341 -0.52 -13.70 9.20
CA LEU A 341 -0.89 -12.86 10.34
C LEU A 341 -1.14 -11.43 9.88
N ILE A 342 -0.17 -10.79 9.21
CA ILE A 342 -0.28 -9.40 8.77
C ILE A 342 -1.48 -9.22 7.83
N THR A 343 -1.68 -10.16 6.90
CA THR A 343 -2.83 -10.12 5.98
C THR A 343 -4.15 -10.18 6.73
N LYS A 344 -4.25 -11.02 7.77
CA LYS A 344 -5.44 -11.17 8.61
C LYS A 344 -5.71 -9.91 9.44
N GLU A 345 -4.69 -9.30 10.02
CA GLU A 345 -4.84 -8.08 10.83
C GLU A 345 -5.25 -6.88 9.97
N ARG A 346 -4.67 -6.77 8.78
CA ARG A 346 -5.10 -5.81 7.76
C ARG A 346 -6.57 -5.99 7.38
N GLN A 347 -7.05 -7.22 7.22
CA GLN A 347 -8.48 -7.49 6.96
C GLN A 347 -9.41 -7.06 8.11
N LYS A 348 -8.88 -6.91 9.32
CA LYS A 348 -9.61 -6.34 10.48
C LYS A 348 -9.50 -4.81 10.53
N GLY A 349 -8.78 -4.19 9.60
CA GLY A 349 -8.55 -2.75 9.54
C GLY A 349 -7.37 -2.27 10.36
N VAL A 350 -6.41 -3.14 10.71
CA VAL A 350 -5.15 -2.77 11.37
C VAL A 350 -3.99 -2.86 10.38
N TYR A 351 -3.47 -1.72 9.95
CA TYR A 351 -2.43 -1.61 8.92
C TYR A 351 -1.02 -1.72 9.52
N LEU A 352 -0.02 -2.05 8.69
CA LEU A 352 1.39 -2.14 9.08
C LEU A 352 2.26 -1.17 8.29
N THR A 353 2.90 -0.24 8.99
CA THR A 353 3.99 0.60 8.44
C THR A 353 5.33 0.09 8.96
N CYS A 354 6.33 0.01 8.08
CA CYS A 354 7.69 -0.39 8.43
C CYS A 354 8.65 0.78 8.25
N LEU A 355 9.46 1.05 9.27
CA LEU A 355 10.52 2.04 9.30
C LEU A 355 11.86 1.32 9.46
N GLY A 356 12.71 1.41 8.44
CA GLY A 356 14.08 0.92 8.47
C GLY A 356 15.06 1.98 8.93
N VAL A 357 16.05 1.60 9.71
CA VAL A 357 17.17 2.48 10.14
C VAL A 357 18.51 1.75 10.11
N GLY A 358 19.61 2.49 10.16
CA GLY A 358 20.95 1.89 10.26
C GLY A 358 21.46 1.22 8.99
N MET A 359 22.63 0.60 9.10
CA MET A 359 23.37 0.02 7.97
C MET A 359 24.06 -1.30 8.34
N GLY A 360 24.49 -2.04 7.33
CA GLY A 360 25.27 -3.28 7.45
C GLY A 360 24.43 -4.55 7.58
N ASN A 361 23.29 -4.50 8.30
CA ASN A 361 22.33 -5.61 8.43
C ASN A 361 20.92 -5.25 7.92
N PHE A 362 20.82 -4.18 7.12
CA PHE A 362 19.55 -3.65 6.68
C PHE A 362 18.83 -4.59 5.70
N LYS A 363 17.64 -5.08 6.09
CA LYS A 363 16.82 -5.99 5.28
C LYS A 363 15.71 -5.27 4.51
N ASP A 364 16.12 -4.44 3.55
CA ASP A 364 15.22 -3.62 2.71
C ASP A 364 14.05 -4.44 2.14
N SER A 365 14.38 -5.53 1.46
CA SER A 365 13.40 -6.41 0.81
C SER A 365 12.36 -7.00 1.78
N LYS A 366 12.77 -7.34 2.99
CA LYS A 366 11.89 -7.92 4.02
C LYS A 366 10.91 -6.88 4.56
N LEU A 367 11.40 -5.71 4.93
CA LEU A 367 10.56 -4.63 5.48
C LEU A 367 9.55 -4.12 4.46
N GLU A 368 9.96 -3.98 3.20
CA GLU A 368 9.06 -3.61 2.11
C GLU A 368 7.95 -4.67 1.93
N THR A 369 8.29 -5.96 1.99
CA THR A 369 7.31 -7.06 1.89
C THR A 369 6.29 -6.98 3.01
N LEU A 370 6.73 -6.82 4.26
CA LEU A 370 5.83 -6.77 5.42
C LEU A 370 4.87 -5.57 5.34
N ALA A 371 5.40 -4.38 5.00
CA ALA A 371 4.57 -3.18 4.84
C ALA A 371 3.53 -3.37 3.73
N LYS A 372 3.96 -3.91 2.59
CA LYS A 372 3.08 -4.21 1.46
C LYS A 372 1.99 -5.22 1.83
N ARG A 373 2.32 -6.27 2.59
CA ARG A 373 1.33 -7.24 3.09
C ARG A 373 0.31 -6.64 4.05
N GLY A 374 0.68 -5.58 4.76
CA GLY A 374 -0.18 -4.89 5.72
C GLY A 374 -0.90 -3.66 5.17
N ASP A 375 -0.95 -3.49 3.85
CA ASP A 375 -1.43 -2.28 3.14
C ASP A 375 -0.94 -1.00 3.81
N GLY A 376 0.35 -0.93 4.09
CA GLY A 376 0.96 0.25 4.67
C GLY A 376 2.27 0.62 4.00
N ASN A 377 2.90 1.65 4.55
CA ASN A 377 4.04 2.31 3.92
C ASN A 377 5.36 1.75 4.43
N TYR A 378 6.34 1.81 3.55
CA TYR A 378 7.72 1.51 3.87
C TYR A 378 8.61 2.74 3.70
N ALA A 379 9.42 3.04 4.70
CA ALA A 379 10.40 4.12 4.65
C ALA A 379 11.74 3.71 5.29
N TYR A 380 12.81 4.28 4.77
CA TYR A 380 14.15 4.17 5.35
C TYR A 380 14.58 5.54 5.87
N LEU A 381 14.97 5.62 7.15
CA LEU A 381 15.40 6.86 7.79
C LEU A 381 16.94 6.83 7.92
N ASP A 382 17.60 7.62 7.08
CA ASP A 382 19.06 7.80 7.10
C ASP A 382 19.48 8.93 8.05
N ASP A 383 18.64 9.96 8.20
CA ASP A 383 18.87 11.09 9.10
C ASP A 383 17.59 11.63 9.76
N ILE A 384 17.75 12.64 10.64
CA ILE A 384 16.65 13.24 11.37
C ILE A 384 15.71 14.08 10.48
N ALA A 385 16.23 14.66 9.39
CA ALA A 385 15.41 15.44 8.47
C ALA A 385 14.49 14.51 7.66
N GLU A 386 14.99 13.33 7.29
CA GLU A 386 14.18 12.26 6.70
C GLU A 386 13.13 11.75 7.67
N ALA A 387 13.52 11.48 8.91
CA ALA A 387 12.61 11.07 9.96
C ALA A 387 11.47 12.07 10.18
N GLU A 388 11.78 13.37 10.22
CA GLU A 388 10.78 14.43 10.31
C GLU A 388 9.87 14.43 9.08
N LYS A 389 10.43 14.37 7.87
CA LYS A 389 9.67 14.33 6.62
C LYS A 389 8.69 13.15 6.61
N VAL A 390 9.20 11.94 6.84
CA VAL A 390 8.40 10.70 6.79
C VAL A 390 7.33 10.72 7.86
N LEU A 391 7.68 10.91 9.13
CA LEU A 391 6.73 10.77 10.23
C LEU A 391 5.73 11.94 10.31
N VAL A 392 6.17 13.17 10.06
CA VAL A 392 5.31 14.35 10.25
C VAL A 392 4.52 14.65 8.97
N LYS A 393 5.17 14.62 7.81
CA LYS A 393 4.55 15.05 6.55
C LYS A 393 3.89 13.88 5.82
N GLU A 394 4.61 12.78 5.63
CA GLU A 394 4.16 11.73 4.71
C GLU A 394 3.23 10.71 5.36
N LEU A 395 3.51 10.27 6.59
CA LEU A 395 2.62 9.37 7.32
C LEU A 395 1.26 10.03 7.56
N THR A 396 1.23 11.31 7.92
CA THR A 396 -0.02 12.06 8.07
C THR A 396 -0.81 12.13 6.76
N GLN A 397 -0.16 12.20 5.60
CA GLN A 397 -0.82 12.21 4.28
C GLN A 397 -1.31 10.82 3.86
N THR A 398 -0.53 9.78 4.13
CA THR A 398 -0.86 8.39 3.77
C THR A 398 -1.90 7.76 4.69
N PHE A 399 -2.08 8.27 5.91
CA PHE A 399 -3.13 7.83 6.83
C PHE A 399 -4.56 8.12 6.36
N TYR A 400 -4.71 8.98 5.36
CA TYR A 400 -6.01 9.36 4.84
C TYR A 400 -6.04 9.10 3.34
N ALA A 401 -6.32 7.84 3.00
CA ALA A 401 -6.65 7.44 1.64
C ALA A 401 -7.68 8.38 1.01
N VAL A 402 -7.40 8.82 -0.20
CA VAL A 402 -8.43 9.39 -1.08
C VAL A 402 -9.02 8.35 -2.00
N ALA A 403 -8.34 7.22 -2.18
CA ALA A 403 -8.74 6.08 -2.99
C ALA A 403 -7.95 4.83 -2.57
N ASP A 404 -8.57 3.66 -2.73
CA ASP A 404 -8.01 2.36 -2.41
C ASP A 404 -7.93 1.47 -3.67
N ASP A 405 -6.98 0.55 -3.66
CA ASP A 405 -6.65 -0.38 -4.76
C ASP A 405 -6.59 0.32 -6.13
N VAL A 406 -5.84 1.44 -6.18
CA VAL A 406 -5.73 2.24 -7.41
C VAL A 406 -4.57 1.77 -8.26
N TYR A 407 -4.88 1.48 -9.52
CA TYR A 407 -3.89 1.36 -10.58
C TYR A 407 -4.28 2.20 -11.80
N LEU A 408 -3.26 2.67 -12.50
CA LEU A 408 -3.41 3.45 -13.71
C LEU A 408 -3.18 2.54 -14.91
N ASN A 409 -4.10 2.58 -15.87
CA ASN A 409 -3.99 1.86 -17.13
C ASN A 409 -3.86 2.85 -18.30
N ILE A 410 -2.87 2.61 -19.14
CA ILE A 410 -2.54 3.41 -20.32
C ILE A 410 -2.71 2.53 -21.55
N GLN A 411 -3.51 3.03 -22.49
CA GLN A 411 -3.68 2.44 -23.80
C GLN A 411 -3.03 3.32 -24.86
N PHE A 412 -1.89 2.91 -25.40
CA PHE A 412 -1.19 3.59 -26.48
C PHE A 412 -1.91 3.40 -27.82
N ASN A 413 -1.86 4.42 -28.67
CA ASN A 413 -2.38 4.36 -30.03
C ASN A 413 -1.35 3.71 -30.96
N PRO A 414 -1.59 2.49 -31.47
CA PRO A 414 -0.61 1.75 -32.27
C PRO A 414 -0.35 2.36 -33.65
N ASN A 415 -1.18 3.30 -34.10
CA ASN A 415 -0.93 4.03 -35.34
C ASN A 415 0.12 5.14 -35.18
N LEU A 416 0.33 5.62 -33.95
CA LEU A 416 1.28 6.69 -33.63
C LEU A 416 2.51 6.17 -32.92
N ILE A 417 2.34 5.18 -32.04
CA ILE A 417 3.39 4.59 -31.22
C ILE A 417 3.70 3.20 -31.76
N LYS A 418 4.97 2.98 -32.08
CA LYS A 418 5.51 1.69 -32.47
C LYS A 418 5.86 0.87 -31.24
N GLU A 419 6.66 1.47 -30.35
CA GLU A 419 7.18 0.83 -29.14
C GLU A 419 7.04 1.78 -27.96
N TYR A 420 6.82 1.24 -26.76
CA TYR A 420 6.87 2.00 -25.52
C TYR A 420 7.51 1.19 -24.39
N ARG A 421 8.01 1.87 -23.37
CA ARG A 421 8.63 1.27 -22.18
C ARG A 421 8.32 2.11 -20.96
N LEU A 422 7.84 1.49 -19.87
CA LEU A 422 7.67 2.16 -18.58
C LEU A 422 9.02 2.23 -17.87
N ILE A 423 9.48 3.44 -17.53
CA ILE A 423 10.74 3.63 -16.80
C ILE A 423 10.46 3.50 -15.30
N GLY A 424 11.17 2.58 -14.63
CA GLY A 424 10.89 2.19 -13.25
C GLY A 424 9.63 1.35 -13.16
N PHE A 425 9.05 1.25 -11.95
CA PHE A 425 7.94 0.32 -11.66
C PHE A 425 8.30 -1.12 -12.06
N ASP A 426 9.58 -1.43 -11.90
CA ASP A 426 10.19 -2.63 -12.41
C ASP A 426 9.77 -3.83 -11.56
N ASN A 427 9.57 -4.96 -12.22
CA ASN A 427 9.09 -6.14 -11.52
C ASN A 427 10.23 -6.85 -10.79
N LYS A 428 9.89 -7.43 -9.64
CA LYS A 428 10.79 -8.33 -8.91
C LYS A 428 11.02 -9.57 -9.74
N ARG A 429 12.27 -10.02 -9.89
CA ARG A 429 12.62 -11.18 -10.74
C ARG A 429 11.79 -12.42 -10.44
N ASP A 430 11.61 -12.74 -9.17
CA ASP A 430 10.83 -13.90 -8.75
C ASP A 430 9.34 -13.75 -9.08
N ALA A 431 8.86 -12.51 -9.18
CA ALA A 431 7.49 -12.21 -9.55
C ALA A 431 7.19 -12.43 -11.04
N VAL A 432 8.17 -12.37 -11.94
CA VAL A 432 7.93 -12.47 -13.41
C VAL A 432 7.83 -13.93 -13.89
N SER A 433 8.17 -14.90 -13.04
CA SER A 433 8.28 -16.31 -13.45
C SER A 433 6.95 -17.06 -13.63
N ASP A 434 5.81 -16.48 -13.22
CA ASP A 434 4.47 -17.08 -13.32
C ASP A 434 3.58 -16.26 -14.28
N SER A 435 2.85 -16.92 -15.18
CA SER A 435 2.15 -16.25 -16.30
C SER A 435 0.70 -15.85 -15.99
N ALA A 436 0.19 -16.21 -14.80
CA ALA A 436 -1.19 -15.97 -14.36
C ALA A 436 -1.28 -15.00 -13.17
N ILE A 437 -0.64 -13.83 -13.28
CA ILE A 437 -0.48 -12.87 -12.19
C ILE A 437 -1.39 -11.63 -12.35
N ASP A 438 -1.91 -11.15 -11.23
CA ASP A 438 -2.71 -9.94 -11.10
C ASP A 438 -1.86 -8.70 -10.73
N LEU A 439 -2.22 -7.54 -11.29
CA LEU A 439 -1.69 -6.22 -10.92
C LEU A 439 -2.30 -5.80 -9.58
N GLU A 440 -1.49 -5.24 -8.69
CA GLU A 440 -1.94 -4.75 -7.39
C GLU A 440 -2.11 -3.23 -7.40
N GLY A 441 -3.31 -2.76 -7.10
CA GLY A 441 -3.50 -1.34 -6.79
C GLY A 441 -2.94 -1.01 -5.41
N GLY A 442 -2.88 0.27 -5.09
CA GLY A 442 -2.42 0.70 -3.77
C GLY A 442 -3.23 1.85 -3.20
N GLU A 443 -3.09 2.06 -1.90
CA GLU A 443 -3.68 3.18 -1.18
C GLU A 443 -3.04 4.49 -1.66
N ILE A 444 -3.85 5.46 -2.06
CA ILE A 444 -3.36 6.79 -2.44
C ILE A 444 -3.70 7.78 -1.34
N GLY A 445 -2.66 8.25 -0.66
CA GLY A 445 -2.78 9.26 0.39
C GLY A 445 -3.20 10.64 -0.13
N SER A 446 -3.71 11.45 0.80
CA SER A 446 -4.07 12.84 0.61
C SER A 446 -2.90 13.69 0.08
N GLY A 447 -3.11 14.39 -1.04
CA GLY A 447 -2.10 15.29 -1.61
C GLY A 447 -0.90 14.58 -2.24
N ASN A 448 -1.00 13.25 -2.44
CA ASN A 448 0.04 12.48 -3.09
C ASN A 448 0.18 12.90 -4.57
N SER A 449 1.41 12.85 -5.09
CA SER A 449 1.72 13.12 -6.50
C SER A 449 2.60 12.00 -7.01
N VAL A 450 2.25 11.44 -8.16
CA VAL A 450 3.01 10.36 -8.79
C VAL A 450 3.28 10.71 -10.25
N MET A 451 4.54 10.70 -10.61
CA MET A 451 5.09 10.81 -11.95
C MET A 451 5.40 9.42 -12.48
N ALA A 452 4.74 9.06 -13.58
CA ALA A 452 5.12 7.93 -14.42
C ALA A 452 5.80 8.45 -15.68
N VAL A 453 6.85 7.78 -16.13
CA VAL A 453 7.61 8.17 -17.31
C VAL A 453 7.64 7.00 -18.28
N PHE A 454 7.21 7.25 -19.51
CA PHE A 454 7.30 6.30 -20.60
C PHE A 454 8.31 6.77 -21.62
N GLU A 455 9.22 5.88 -22.00
CA GLU A 455 9.98 6.04 -23.23
C GLU A 455 9.13 5.52 -24.39
N ILE A 456 8.96 6.32 -25.44
CA ILE A 456 8.08 6.03 -26.58
C ILE A 456 8.79 6.26 -27.91
N LYS A 457 8.51 5.36 -28.86
CA LYS A 457 8.99 5.43 -30.24
C LYS A 457 7.84 5.61 -31.20
N ALA A 458 7.90 6.62 -32.05
CA ALA A 458 6.85 6.92 -33.02
C ALA A 458 6.93 6.01 -34.26
N THR A 459 5.78 5.72 -34.89
CA THR A 459 5.70 4.83 -36.07
C THR A 459 6.39 5.38 -37.32
N ASN A 460 6.43 6.71 -37.50
CA ASN A 460 6.88 7.35 -38.75
C ASN A 460 8.31 7.91 -38.69
N GLU A 461 9.17 7.43 -37.77
CA GLU A 461 10.55 7.90 -37.53
C GLU A 461 10.71 9.42 -37.25
N LYS A 462 9.60 10.17 -37.19
CA LYS A 462 9.55 11.57 -36.77
C LYS A 462 9.02 11.65 -35.36
N LEU A 463 9.71 12.40 -34.51
CA LEU A 463 9.25 12.74 -33.17
C LEU A 463 7.86 13.37 -33.22
N LEU A 464 7.02 12.99 -32.27
CA LEU A 464 5.71 13.60 -32.05
C LEU A 464 5.94 15.05 -31.59
N ARG A 465 5.32 16.01 -32.29
CA ARG A 465 5.43 17.42 -31.92
C ARG A 465 4.48 17.74 -30.77
N PRO A 466 4.96 18.34 -29.67
CA PRO A 466 4.13 18.68 -28.51
C PRO A 466 2.89 19.52 -28.83
N ASP A 467 2.99 20.39 -29.85
CA ASP A 467 1.95 21.36 -30.22
C ASP A 467 1.02 20.86 -31.35
N ALA A 468 1.37 19.77 -32.04
CA ALA A 468 0.66 19.34 -33.25
C ALA A 468 -0.27 18.14 -33.04
N ILE A 469 -0.17 17.47 -31.89
CA ILE A 469 -0.94 16.25 -31.58
C ILE A 469 -1.64 16.47 -30.26
N ASN A 470 -2.96 16.26 -30.24
CA ASN A 470 -3.69 16.26 -28.98
C ASN A 470 -3.18 15.08 -28.13
N LYS A 471 -2.66 15.32 -26.93
CA LYS A 471 -2.02 14.28 -26.10
C LYS A 471 -2.94 13.08 -25.83
N SER A 472 -4.26 13.28 -25.87
CA SER A 472 -5.28 12.21 -25.79
C SER A 472 -5.30 11.25 -26.98
N GLU A 473 -4.68 11.63 -28.11
CA GLU A 473 -4.54 10.78 -29.31
C GLU A 473 -3.34 9.85 -29.22
N ILE A 474 -2.34 10.18 -28.39
CA ILE A 474 -1.12 9.38 -28.17
C ILE A 474 -1.45 8.17 -27.31
N ALA A 475 -2.12 8.42 -26.18
CA ALA A 475 -2.55 7.38 -25.28
C ALA A 475 -3.81 7.78 -24.52
N LYS A 476 -4.67 6.79 -24.24
CA LYS A 476 -5.82 6.94 -23.36
C LYS A 476 -5.45 6.49 -21.96
N ILE A 477 -5.69 7.35 -20.98
CA ILE A 477 -5.42 7.08 -19.56
C ILE A 477 -6.74 6.77 -18.85
N SER A 478 -6.73 5.74 -18.01
CA SER A 478 -7.88 5.32 -17.20
C SER A 478 -7.42 4.85 -15.83
N PHE A 479 -8.24 5.08 -14.81
CA PHE A 479 -8.04 4.50 -13.48
C PHE A 479 -8.99 3.33 -13.28
N THR A 480 -8.51 2.31 -12.58
CA THR A 480 -9.38 1.44 -11.81
C THR A 480 -9.23 1.82 -10.35
N ILE A 481 -10.36 2.05 -9.68
CA ILE A 481 -10.41 2.48 -8.29
C ILE A 481 -11.46 1.60 -7.60
N GLN A 482 -11.14 1.03 -6.43
CA GLN A 482 -12.16 0.48 -5.55
C GLN A 482 -12.70 1.59 -4.64
N PRO A 483 -14.04 1.69 -4.46
CA PRO A 483 -14.62 2.69 -3.57
C PRO A 483 -14.30 2.39 -2.09
N LEU A 484 -13.95 3.45 -1.34
CA LEU A 484 -13.65 3.45 0.11
C LEU A 484 -14.85 3.16 1.04
#